data_AF-A0A2Z3HAN3-F1
#
_entry.id   AF-A0A2Z3HAN3-F1
#
_cell.length_a   1.000
_cell.length_b   1.000
_cell.length_c   1.000
_cell.angle_alpha   90.00
_cell.angle_beta   90.00
_cell.angle_gamma   90.00
#
_symmetry.space_group_name_H-M   'P 1'
#
loop_
_entity.id
_entity.type
_entity.pdbx_description
1 polymer ?
#
loop_
_entity_poly.entity_id
_entity_poly.type
_entity_poly.pdbx_seq_one_letter_code
_entity_poly.pdbx_strand_id
1 'polypeptide(L)'
;MPNRMKEFRGMSDDQLSLALKDTEKHLFQLRFQSATDRLETPSEIRKARRDIARIRTLQREKELAKLGGLPPEQLATRIVSLQKKEAEGLPGKRIAHRQVARLKRFYVAKGGTLPVAPPVAPAPAPVAAPAVAAKPEGKKDSAPNKKNAPKGSGK
;
A
#
# COMPACT_ATOMS: atom_id res chain seq x y z
N MET A 1 32.54 -9.15 -11.88
CA MET A 1 31.58 -8.35 -11.09
C MET A 1 30.83 -9.30 -10.18
N PRO A 2 31.00 -9.25 -8.85
CA PRO A 2 30.22 -10.10 -7.96
C PRO A 2 28.73 -9.77 -8.11
N ASN A 3 27.92 -10.82 -8.16
CA ASN A 3 26.52 -10.73 -8.56
C ASN A 3 25.64 -10.37 -7.36
N ARG A 4 25.80 -9.13 -6.83
CA ARG A 4 25.07 -8.59 -5.66
C ARG A 4 23.54 -8.67 -5.76
N MET A 5 23.01 -8.91 -6.95
CA MET A 5 21.59 -9.14 -7.17
C MET A 5 21.05 -10.33 -6.35
N LYS A 6 21.87 -11.37 -6.14
CA LYS A 6 21.46 -12.54 -5.34
C LYS A 6 21.27 -12.19 -3.87
N GLU A 7 22.15 -11.35 -3.32
CA GLU A 7 22.11 -10.89 -1.93
C GLU A 7 20.84 -10.08 -1.67
N PHE A 8 20.52 -9.13 -2.54
CA PHE A 8 19.31 -8.30 -2.39
C PHE A 8 18.01 -9.10 -2.53
N ARG A 9 18.00 -10.20 -3.31
CA ARG A 9 16.81 -11.05 -3.43
C ARG A 9 16.46 -11.80 -2.14
N GLY A 10 17.45 -12.11 -1.30
CA GLY A 10 17.24 -12.77 -0.02
C GLY A 10 16.77 -11.84 1.12
N MET A 11 16.80 -10.53 0.90
CA MET A 11 16.45 -9.54 1.93
C MET A 11 14.94 -9.31 2.04
N SER A 12 14.49 -9.02 3.26
CA SER A 12 13.12 -8.54 3.53
C SER A 12 12.88 -7.14 2.95
N ASP A 13 11.63 -6.69 2.90
CA ASP A 13 11.29 -5.37 2.36
C ASP A 13 11.90 -4.23 3.20
N ASP A 14 11.90 -4.40 4.52
CA ASP A 14 12.49 -3.44 5.45
C ASP A 14 14.02 -3.42 5.31
N GLN A 15 14.65 -4.59 5.18
CA GLN A 15 16.09 -4.70 4.94
C GLN A 15 16.49 -4.05 3.60
N LEU A 16 15.71 -4.25 2.55
CA LEU A 16 15.93 -3.56 1.27
C LEU A 16 15.82 -2.04 1.40
N SER A 17 14.87 -1.55 2.21
CA SER A 17 14.72 -0.11 2.47
C SER A 17 15.90 0.47 3.25
N LEU A 18 16.43 -0.28 4.21
CA LEU A 18 17.60 0.11 5.00
C LEU A 18 18.85 0.12 4.12
N ALA A 19 19.09 -0.97 3.39
CA ALA A 19 20.20 -1.09 2.45
C ALA A 19 20.19 0.01 1.38
N LEU A 20 19.01 0.41 0.90
CA LEU A 20 18.86 1.55 -0.01
C LEU A 20 19.39 2.83 0.62
N LYS A 21 18.95 3.15 1.85
CA LYS A 21 19.36 4.37 2.56
C LYS A 21 20.87 4.38 2.82
N ASP A 22 21.43 3.25 3.22
CA ASP A 22 22.86 3.16 3.49
C ASP A 22 23.69 3.29 2.20
N THR A 23 23.22 2.70 1.10
CA THR A 23 23.87 2.84 -0.22
C THR A 23 23.79 4.28 -0.74
N GLU A 24 22.67 4.99 -0.49
CA GLU A 24 22.52 6.40 -0.85
C GLU A 24 23.46 7.31 -0.04
N LYS A 25 23.60 7.08 1.27
CA LYS A 25 24.58 7.77 2.11
C LYS A 25 26.01 7.52 1.64
N HIS A 26 26.35 6.28 1.32
CA HIS A 26 27.66 5.92 0.80
C HIS A 26 27.94 6.63 -0.54
N LEU A 27 26.96 6.67 -1.45
CA LEU A 27 27.09 7.43 -2.70
C LEU A 27 27.31 8.93 -2.44
N PHE A 28 26.64 9.50 -1.44
CA PHE A 28 26.84 10.90 -1.06
C PHE A 28 28.26 11.15 -0.54
N GLN A 29 28.77 10.28 0.34
CA GLN A 29 30.14 10.35 0.85
C GLN A 29 31.17 10.21 -0.27
N LEU A 30 30.99 9.25 -1.20
CA LEU A 30 31.87 9.10 -2.35
C LEU A 30 31.89 10.33 -3.26
N ARG A 31 30.73 10.99 -3.43
CA ARG A 31 30.63 12.24 -4.20
C ARG A 31 31.33 13.39 -3.50
N PHE A 32 31.18 13.49 -2.18
CA PHE A 32 31.84 14.49 -1.38
C PHE A 32 33.37 14.31 -1.44
N GLN A 33 33.85 13.07 -1.21
CA GLN A 33 35.26 12.72 -1.31
C GLN A 33 35.82 13.02 -2.71
N SER A 34 35.07 12.74 -3.78
CA SER A 34 35.51 13.02 -5.15
C SER A 34 35.61 14.52 -5.48
N ALA A 35 34.94 15.36 -4.69
CA ALA A 35 34.98 16.81 -4.86
C ALA A 35 36.12 17.45 -4.07
N THR A 36 36.51 16.89 -2.92
CA THR A 36 37.61 17.39 -2.09
C THR A 36 38.96 16.82 -2.49
N ASP A 37 39.02 15.53 -2.83
CA ASP A 37 40.24 14.80 -3.13
C ASP A 37 40.10 13.93 -4.39
N ARG A 38 41.24 13.47 -4.92
CA ARG A 38 41.25 12.45 -5.97
C ARG A 38 40.84 11.11 -5.37
N LEU A 39 39.62 10.68 -5.67
CA LEU A 39 39.12 9.37 -5.26
C LEU A 39 40.04 8.26 -5.78
N GLU A 40 40.51 7.37 -4.91
CA GLU A 40 41.40 6.25 -5.29
C GLU A 40 40.71 5.32 -6.32
N THR A 41 39.40 5.13 -6.18
CA THR A 41 38.61 4.17 -6.96
C THR A 41 37.35 4.80 -7.56
N PRO A 42 37.46 5.62 -8.63
CA PRO A 42 36.31 6.29 -9.28
C PRO A 42 35.20 5.33 -9.75
N SER A 43 35.55 4.04 -9.94
CA SER A 43 34.61 2.97 -10.25
C SER A 43 33.57 2.72 -9.15
N GLU A 44 33.81 3.10 -7.89
CA GLU A 44 32.90 2.88 -6.77
C GLU A 44 31.61 3.68 -6.87
N ILE A 45 31.68 4.92 -7.36
CA ILE A 45 30.50 5.74 -7.65
C ILE A 45 29.57 5.01 -8.62
N ARG A 46 30.15 4.40 -9.67
CA ARG A 46 29.38 3.63 -10.66
C ARG A 46 28.80 2.35 -10.06
N LYS A 47 29.51 1.69 -9.15
CA LYS A 47 29.02 0.52 -8.41
C LYS A 47 27.82 0.89 -7.53
N ALA A 48 27.95 1.89 -6.67
CA ALA A 48 26.89 2.35 -5.76
C ALA A 48 25.63 2.78 -6.52
N ARG A 49 25.76 3.51 -7.64
CA ARG A 49 24.62 3.87 -8.51
C ARG A 49 23.87 2.64 -9.05
N ARG A 50 24.59 1.59 -9.43
CA ARG A 50 23.99 0.35 -9.93
C ARG A 50 23.29 -0.42 -8.81
N ASP A 51 23.82 -0.42 -7.59
CA ASP A 51 23.17 -1.10 -6.47
C ASP A 51 21.86 -0.41 -6.08
N ILE A 52 21.85 0.93 -6.02
CA ILE A 52 20.60 1.70 -5.81
C ILE A 52 19.57 1.33 -6.87
N ALA A 53 19.97 1.28 -8.15
CA ALA A 53 19.07 0.88 -9.23
C ALA A 53 18.53 -0.55 -9.03
N ARG A 54 19.38 -1.51 -8.70
CA ARG A 54 18.98 -2.91 -8.44
C ARG A 54 17.98 -3.02 -7.28
N ILE A 55 18.26 -2.37 -6.16
CA ILE A 55 17.38 -2.38 -4.98
C ILE A 55 16.01 -1.79 -5.32
N ARG A 56 15.98 -0.64 -6.01
CA ARG A 56 14.73 -0.01 -6.46
C ARG A 56 13.95 -0.90 -7.42
N THR A 57 14.63 -1.59 -8.34
CA THR A 57 14.00 -2.55 -9.24
C THR A 57 13.37 -3.71 -8.46
N LEU A 58 14.07 -4.29 -7.48
CA LEU A 58 13.54 -5.37 -6.65
C LEU A 58 12.34 -4.93 -5.80
N GLN A 59 12.41 -3.75 -5.17
CA GLN A 59 11.27 -3.18 -4.46
C GLN A 59 10.07 -3.04 -5.40
N ARG A 60 10.31 -2.56 -6.63
CA ARG A 60 9.26 -2.44 -7.64
C ARG A 60 8.70 -3.79 -8.05
N GLU A 61 9.53 -4.79 -8.32
CA GLU A 61 9.11 -6.16 -8.65
C GLU A 61 8.20 -6.73 -7.55
N LYS A 62 8.62 -6.62 -6.27
CA LYS A 62 7.82 -7.07 -5.12
C LYS A 62 6.50 -6.32 -4.99
N GLU A 63 6.49 -5.00 -5.20
CA GLU A 63 5.24 -4.24 -5.23
C GLU A 63 4.30 -4.70 -6.34
N LEU A 64 4.81 -4.95 -7.55
CA LEU A 64 4.00 -5.42 -8.67
C LEU A 64 3.46 -6.83 -8.41
N ALA A 65 4.25 -7.71 -7.79
CA ALA A 65 3.82 -9.04 -7.37
C ALA A 65 2.70 -8.97 -6.32
N LYS A 66 2.83 -8.11 -5.30
CA LYS A 66 1.78 -7.84 -4.32
C LYS A 66 0.51 -7.36 -4.99
N LEU A 67 0.59 -6.33 -5.85
CA LEU A 67 -0.56 -5.78 -6.57
C LEU A 67 -1.24 -6.81 -7.50
N GLY A 68 -0.48 -7.70 -8.13
CA GLY A 68 -1.03 -8.79 -8.95
C GLY A 68 -1.71 -9.89 -8.14
N GLY A 69 -1.37 -10.04 -6.85
CA GLY A 69 -2.00 -10.98 -5.93
C GLY A 69 -3.30 -10.48 -5.29
N LEU A 70 -3.61 -9.18 -5.36
CA LEU A 70 -4.81 -8.61 -4.75
C LEU A 70 -6.09 -9.01 -5.52
N PRO A 71 -7.20 -9.28 -4.82
CA PRO A 71 -8.50 -9.51 -5.46
C PRO A 71 -9.02 -8.24 -6.16
N PRO A 72 -9.82 -8.38 -7.22
CA PRO A 72 -10.27 -7.27 -8.07
C PRO A 72 -11.11 -6.24 -7.31
N GLU A 73 -11.87 -6.67 -6.30
CA GLU A 73 -12.71 -5.80 -5.46
C GLU A 73 -11.87 -4.77 -4.69
N GLN A 74 -10.77 -5.20 -4.07
CA GLN A 74 -9.87 -4.33 -3.31
C GLN A 74 -9.18 -3.30 -4.22
N LEU A 75 -8.85 -3.70 -5.46
CA LEU A 75 -8.29 -2.79 -6.46
C LEU A 75 -9.33 -1.74 -6.87
N ALA A 76 -10.59 -2.13 -7.08
CA ALA A 76 -11.69 -1.24 -7.45
C ALA A 76 -11.97 -0.20 -6.36
N THR A 77 -12.10 -0.61 -5.09
CA THR A 77 -12.31 0.33 -3.96
C THR A 77 -11.18 1.36 -3.88
N ARG A 78 -9.93 0.91 -4.07
CA ARG A 78 -8.77 1.80 -4.01
C ARG A 78 -8.74 2.78 -5.18
N ILE A 79 -9.07 2.32 -6.39
CA ILE A 79 -9.20 3.19 -7.58
C ILE A 79 -10.24 4.29 -7.33
N VAL A 80 -11.43 3.93 -6.84
CA VAL A 80 -12.52 4.91 -6.57
C VAL A 80 -12.10 5.94 -5.53
N SER A 81 -11.47 5.51 -4.43
CA SER A 81 -11.00 6.43 -3.38
C SER A 81 -9.95 7.42 -3.86
N LEU A 82 -9.08 7.02 -4.79
CA LEU A 82 -8.05 7.87 -5.37
C LEU A 82 -8.63 8.83 -6.41
N GLN A 83 -9.58 8.36 -7.23
CA GLN A 83 -10.32 9.22 -8.16
C GLN A 83 -11.11 10.29 -7.43
N LYS A 84 -11.72 9.95 -6.28
CA LYS A 84 -12.39 10.94 -5.41
C LYS A 84 -11.43 12.04 -4.96
N LYS A 85 -10.21 11.70 -4.53
CA LYS A 85 -9.18 12.68 -4.17
C LYS A 85 -8.74 13.58 -5.33
N GLU A 86 -8.73 13.04 -6.55
CA GLU A 86 -8.46 13.83 -7.76
C GLU A 86 -9.60 14.80 -8.08
N ALA A 87 -10.85 14.33 -7.99
CA ALA A 87 -12.05 15.12 -8.26
C ALA A 87 -12.23 16.27 -7.26
N GLU A 88 -11.94 16.02 -5.98
CA GLU A 88 -12.03 17.02 -4.91
C GLU A 88 -10.83 17.98 -4.87
N GLY A 89 -9.83 17.80 -5.73
CA GLY A 89 -8.71 18.74 -5.87
C GLY A 89 -7.72 18.77 -4.70
N LEU A 90 -7.68 17.71 -3.87
CA LEU A 90 -6.84 17.65 -2.67
C LEU A 90 -5.33 17.77 -3.01
N PRO A 91 -4.52 18.24 -2.04
CA PRO A 91 -3.06 18.21 -2.17
C PRO A 91 -2.59 16.78 -2.48
N GLY A 92 -1.69 16.65 -3.46
CA GLY A 92 -1.20 15.33 -3.92
C GLY A 92 -1.97 14.70 -5.08
N LYS A 93 -2.91 15.41 -5.73
CA LYS A 93 -3.65 14.93 -6.92
C LYS A 93 -2.79 14.27 -8.01
N ARG A 94 -1.58 14.79 -8.27
CA ARG A 94 -0.66 14.23 -9.28
C ARG A 94 -0.15 12.84 -8.90
N ILE A 95 0.03 12.58 -7.61
CA ILE A 95 0.46 11.27 -7.09
C ILE A 95 -0.70 10.29 -7.16
N ALA A 96 -1.91 10.73 -6.76
CA ALA A 96 -3.14 9.94 -6.89
C ALA A 96 -3.37 9.51 -8.36
N HIS A 97 -3.25 10.44 -9.31
CA HIS A 97 -3.41 10.15 -10.74
C HIS A 97 -2.46 9.05 -11.23
N ARG A 98 -1.19 9.12 -10.83
CA ARG A 98 -0.20 8.08 -11.17
C ARG A 98 -0.55 6.73 -10.54
N GLN A 99 -1.08 6.73 -9.31
CA GLN A 99 -1.52 5.52 -8.62
C GLN A 99 -2.75 4.91 -9.29
N VAL A 100 -3.76 5.71 -9.65
CA VAL A 100 -4.95 5.26 -10.38
C VAL A 100 -4.56 4.63 -11.71
N ALA A 101 -3.72 5.29 -12.50
CA ALA A 101 -3.24 4.75 -13.77
C ALA A 101 -2.49 3.41 -13.60
N ARG A 102 -1.70 3.27 -12.53
CA ARG A 102 -1.03 2.00 -12.19
C ARG A 102 -2.05 0.91 -11.82
N LEU A 103 -3.00 1.21 -10.95
CA LEU A 103 -3.98 0.22 -10.45
C LEU A 103 -4.96 -0.23 -11.54
N LYS A 104 -5.39 0.68 -12.43
CA LYS A 104 -6.25 0.35 -13.58
C LYS A 104 -5.63 -0.73 -14.47
N ARG A 105 -4.30 -0.71 -14.68
CA ARG A 105 -3.61 -1.76 -15.44
C ARG A 105 -3.73 -3.14 -14.81
N PHE A 106 -3.57 -3.22 -13.49
CA PHE A 106 -3.72 -4.49 -12.75
C PHE A 106 -5.17 -4.97 -12.72
N TYR A 107 -6.11 -4.04 -12.56
CA TYR A 107 -7.53 -4.34 -12.54
C TYR A 107 -8.03 -4.89 -13.88
N VAL A 108 -7.66 -4.25 -15.00
CA VAL A 108 -7.98 -4.71 -16.35
C VAL A 108 -7.32 -6.06 -16.65
N ALA A 109 -6.05 -6.25 -16.25
CA ALA A 109 -5.34 -7.52 -16.45
C ALA A 109 -5.97 -8.70 -15.67
N LYS A 110 -6.71 -8.42 -14.60
CA LYS A 110 -7.48 -9.41 -13.82
C LYS A 110 -8.89 -9.65 -14.37
N GLY A 111 -9.24 -9.09 -15.53
CA GLY A 111 -10.58 -9.20 -16.11
C GLY A 111 -11.62 -8.30 -15.44
N GLY A 112 -11.20 -7.36 -14.59
CA GLY A 112 -12.08 -6.37 -14.01
C GLY A 112 -12.54 -5.37 -15.07
N THR A 113 -13.83 -5.40 -15.41
CA THR A 113 -14.49 -4.33 -16.16
C THR A 113 -14.77 -3.18 -15.20
N LEU A 114 -14.26 -1.97 -15.50
CA LEU A 114 -14.55 -0.78 -14.69
C LEU A 114 -16.07 -0.71 -14.49
N PRO A 115 -16.57 -0.43 -13.27
CA PRO A 115 -18.00 -0.38 -13.03
C PRO A 115 -18.60 0.76 -13.87
N VAL A 116 -19.07 0.43 -15.08
CA VAL A 116 -20.27 1.05 -15.64
C VAL A 116 -21.35 0.67 -14.64
N ALA A 117 -21.99 1.67 -14.03
CA ALA A 117 -23.06 1.62 -13.02
C ALA A 117 -23.52 0.21 -12.56
N PRO A 118 -23.60 -0.01 -11.23
CA PRO A 118 -23.63 -1.35 -10.64
C PRO A 118 -24.58 -2.32 -11.37
N PRO A 119 -24.10 -3.41 -12.00
CA PRO A 119 -24.95 -4.57 -12.13
C PRO A 119 -25.14 -5.08 -10.70
N VAL A 120 -26.36 -4.87 -10.19
CA VAL A 120 -27.03 -5.57 -9.10
C VAL A 120 -26.14 -6.62 -8.44
N ALA A 121 -25.80 -6.39 -7.16
CA ALA A 121 -25.18 -7.38 -6.29
C ALA A 121 -25.73 -8.78 -6.61
N PRO A 122 -24.90 -9.85 -6.67
CA PRO A 122 -25.49 -11.18 -6.65
C PRO A 122 -26.33 -11.24 -5.38
N ALA A 123 -27.65 -11.31 -5.57
CA ALA A 123 -28.59 -11.50 -4.49
C ALA A 123 -28.05 -12.64 -3.62
N PRO A 124 -28.00 -12.50 -2.28
CA PRO A 124 -27.79 -13.67 -1.44
C PRO A 124 -28.91 -14.65 -1.82
N ALA A 125 -28.52 -15.82 -2.33
CA ALA A 125 -29.46 -16.88 -2.66
C ALA A 125 -30.41 -17.08 -1.47
N PRO A 126 -31.73 -17.22 -1.70
CA PRO A 126 -32.67 -17.49 -0.62
C PRO A 126 -32.41 -18.91 -0.12
N VAL A 127 -31.60 -19.04 0.92
CA VAL A 127 -31.52 -20.31 1.66
C VAL A 127 -32.79 -20.37 2.49
N ALA A 128 -33.71 -21.19 1.98
CA ALA A 128 -35.00 -21.48 2.55
C ALA A 128 -34.90 -21.75 4.06
N ALA A 129 -35.82 -21.12 4.80
CA ALA A 129 -36.26 -21.61 6.09
C ALA A 129 -36.65 -23.09 5.98
N PRO A 130 -36.51 -23.83 7.09
CA PRO A 130 -37.74 -24.42 7.61
C PRO A 130 -38.03 -24.02 9.05
N ALA A 131 -39.32 -23.83 9.28
CA ALA A 131 -39.97 -23.46 10.51
C ALA A 131 -39.86 -24.52 11.61
N VAL A 132 -39.62 -24.10 12.86
CA VAL A 132 -40.11 -24.70 14.13
C VAL A 132 -40.10 -23.56 15.17
N ALA A 133 -41.23 -22.89 15.41
CA ALA A 133 -42.17 -23.16 16.51
C ALA A 133 -41.57 -23.05 17.93
N ALA A 134 -41.91 -21.97 18.66
CA ALA A 134 -42.38 -21.97 20.06
C ALA A 134 -42.34 -20.56 20.70
N LYS A 135 -43.51 -19.90 20.72
CA LYS A 135 -44.25 -19.22 21.83
C LYS A 135 -43.52 -18.47 23.00
N PRO A 136 -44.25 -17.59 23.75
CA PRO A 136 -43.85 -16.20 24.03
C PRO A 136 -43.76 -15.87 25.54
N GLU A 137 -43.71 -14.56 25.86
CA GLU A 137 -43.97 -13.90 27.15
C GLU A 137 -42.75 -13.41 27.95
N GLY A 138 -42.86 -12.17 28.46
CA GLY A 138 -42.02 -11.69 29.56
C GLY A 138 -41.76 -10.19 29.58
N LYS A 139 -42.70 -9.41 30.11
CA LYS A 139 -42.57 -7.99 30.50
C LYS A 139 -41.42 -7.72 31.49
N LYS A 140 -41.19 -6.41 31.68
CA LYS A 140 -40.64 -5.67 32.83
C LYS A 140 -39.18 -5.27 32.64
N ASP A 141 -38.68 -4.14 33.10
CA ASP A 141 -39.14 -2.84 33.62
C ASP A 141 -37.80 -2.15 33.99
N SER A 142 -37.70 -0.82 33.93
CA SER A 142 -36.75 0.01 34.72
C SER A 142 -35.24 -0.17 34.43
N ALA A 143 -34.32 0.79 34.42
CA ALA A 143 -34.24 2.21 34.73
C ALA A 143 -32.88 2.73 34.15
N PRO A 144 -32.64 4.05 34.04
CA PRO A 144 -31.41 4.60 33.47
C PRO A 144 -30.31 4.70 34.55
N ASN A 145 -29.08 4.24 34.24
CA ASN A 145 -27.94 4.44 35.14
C ASN A 145 -27.06 5.64 34.75
N LYS A 146 -26.66 6.30 35.83
CA LYS A 146 -26.06 7.61 36.04
C LYS A 146 -24.60 7.71 35.59
N LYS A 147 -24.23 8.95 35.26
CA LYS A 147 -23.00 9.66 35.69
C LYS A 147 -21.67 8.93 35.45
N ASN A 148 -20.88 9.45 34.52
CA ASN A 148 -19.53 9.89 34.88
C ASN A 148 -19.13 11.12 34.07
N ALA A 149 -18.90 12.20 34.81
CA ALA A 149 -18.54 13.53 34.34
C ALA A 149 -17.05 13.62 33.95
N PRO A 150 -16.66 14.61 33.13
CA PRO A 150 -15.27 14.88 32.80
C PRO A 150 -14.52 15.52 33.98
N LYS A 151 -13.37 14.96 34.36
CA LYS A 151 -12.29 15.71 35.03
C LYS A 151 -11.50 16.38 33.89
N GLY A 152 -11.30 17.69 33.85
CA GLY A 152 -10.92 18.57 34.94
C GLY A 152 -9.50 19.05 34.64
N SER A 153 -9.43 20.25 34.08
CA SER A 153 -8.25 21.09 33.86
C SER A 153 -7.27 21.11 35.03
N GLY A 154 -5.97 21.05 34.73
CA GLY A 154 -4.89 21.36 35.66
C GLY A 154 -3.72 21.97 34.88
N LYS A 155 -3.44 23.25 35.21
CA LYS A 155 -2.35 24.17 34.82
C LYS A 155 -1.22 23.65 33.93
#